data_AF-A0A2N7XSR7-F1
#
_entry.id   AF-A0A2N7XSR7-F1
#
_cell.length_a   1.000
_cell.length_b   1.000
_cell.length_c   1.000
_cell.angle_alpha   90.00
_cell.angle_beta   90.00
_cell.angle_gamma   90.00
#
_symmetry.space_group_name_H-M   'P 1'
#
loop_
_entity.id
_entity.type
_entity.pdbx_description
1 polymer ?
#
loop_
_entity_poly.entity_id
_entity_poly.type
_entity_poly.pdbx_seq_one_letter_code
_entity_poly.pdbx_strand_id
1 'polypeptide(L)'
;TQMWLLITGLFGAAFIGIELTEFAHMIREGATPQRSAFLSAFFTLVGTHGLHVSCGLIWLVTLMVQVWRYGLIEANRRRLMC
;
A
#
# COMPACT_ATOMS: atom_id res chain seq x y z
N THR A 1 -17.94 -6.81 9.94
CA THR A 1 -17.00 -7.14 8.84
C THR A 1 -16.25 -5.92 8.31
N GLN A 2 -16.92 -4.79 8.02
CA GLN A 2 -16.25 -3.58 7.49
C GLN A 2 -15.18 -2.97 8.41
N MET A 3 -15.33 -3.08 9.73
CA MET A 3 -14.35 -2.58 10.72
C MET A 3 -12.98 -3.25 10.59
N TRP A 4 -12.93 -4.56 10.27
CA TRP A 4 -11.67 -5.26 10.05
C TRP A 4 -10.94 -4.77 8.81
N LEU A 5 -11.66 -4.49 7.72
CA LEU A 5 -11.08 -3.91 6.49
C LEU A 5 -10.49 -2.52 6.76
N LEU A 6 -11.16 -1.71 7.58
CA LEU A 6 -10.66 -0.41 8.02
C LEU A 6 -9.35 -0.56 8.80
N ILE A 7 -9.26 -1.53 9.71
CA ILE A 7 -8.05 -1.79 10.49
C ILE A 7 -6.90 -2.24 9.59
N THR A 8 -7.12 -3.17 8.65
CA THR A 8 -6.08 -3.58 7.70
C THR A 8 -5.64 -2.42 6.80
N GLY A 9 -6.57 -1.58 6.36
CA GLY A 9 -6.25 -0.37 5.59
C GLY A 9 -5.39 0.60 6.39
N LEU A 10 -5.69 0.79 7.68
CA LEU A 10 -4.93 1.68 8.57
C LEU A 10 -3.48 1.19 8.78
N PHE A 11 -3.30 -0.13 8.99
CA PHE A 11 -1.98 -0.74 9.08
C PHE A 11 -1.21 -0.63 7.76
N GLY A 12 -1.87 -0.80 6.61
CA GLY A 12 -1.26 -0.59 5.30
C GLY A 12 -0.81 0.86 5.09
N ALA A 13 -1.61 1.84 5.51
CA ALA A 13 -1.24 3.26 5.44
C ALA A 13 -0.06 3.59 6.37
N ALA A 14 -0.04 3.04 7.59
CA ALA A 14 1.06 3.20 8.53
C ALA A 14 2.37 2.62 7.97
N PHE A 15 2.30 1.44 7.32
CA PHE A 15 3.45 0.82 6.67
C PHE A 15 4.05 1.72 5.59
N ILE A 16 3.23 2.24 4.67
CA ILE A 16 3.68 3.15 3.60
C ILE A 16 4.32 4.42 4.19
N GLY A 17 3.74 4.96 5.27
CA GLY A 17 4.28 6.15 5.94
C GLY A 17 5.70 5.92 6.48
N ILE A 18 5.93 4.80 7.14
CA ILE A 18 7.25 4.42 7.68
C ILE A 18 8.25 4.20 6.53
N GLU A 19 7.84 3.45 5.50
CA GLU A 19 8.67 3.12 4.33
C GLU A 19 9.17 4.39 3.62
N LEU A 20 8.29 5.38 3.40
CA LEU A 20 8.66 6.66 2.78
C LEU A 20 9.62 7.48 3.66
N THR A 21 9.42 7.49 4.99
CA THR A 21 10.32 8.21 5.89
C THR A 21 11.71 7.60 5.93
N GLU A 22 11.82 6.27 5.93
CA GLU A 22 13.09 5.55 5.85
C GLU A 22 13.79 5.77 4.52
N PHE A 23 13.05 5.73 3.40
CA PHE A 23 13.63 6.06 2.09
C PHE A 23 14.14 7.49 2.02
N ALA A 24 13.39 8.46 2.54
CA ALA A 24 13.85 9.84 2.60
C ALA A 24 15.09 10.00 3.50
N HIS A 25 15.16 9.24 4.60
CA HIS A 25 16.32 9.22 5.49
C HIS A 25 17.56 8.66 4.78
N MET A 26 17.46 7.48 4.15
CA MET A 26 18.54 6.87 3.38
C MET A 26 19.03 7.76 2.24
N ILE A 27 18.13 8.40 1.49
CA ILE A 27 18.51 9.31 0.40
C ILE A 27 19.28 10.52 0.95
N ARG A 28 18.87 11.07 2.11
CA ARG A 28 19.57 12.18 2.78
C ARG A 28 20.96 11.81 3.29
N GLU A 29 21.15 10.57 3.75
CA GLU A 29 22.46 10.05 4.15
C GLU A 29 23.38 9.73 2.96
N GLY A 30 22.91 9.97 1.72
CA GLY A 30 23.67 9.70 0.50
C GLY A 30 23.64 8.23 0.08
N ALA A 31 22.79 7.41 0.71
CA ALA A 31 22.47 6.05 0.31
C ALA A 31 21.46 6.07 -0.86
N THR A 32 21.88 6.61 -2.01
CA THR A 32 21.08 6.65 -3.22
C THR A 32 21.17 5.33 -4.00
N PRO A 33 20.13 4.94 -4.77
CA PRO A 33 20.13 3.73 -5.59
C PRO A 33 21.28 3.69 -6.64
N GLN A 34 21.90 4.84 -6.94
CA GLN A 34 23.04 4.94 -7.85
C GLN A 34 24.39 4.63 -7.17
N ARG A 35 24.45 4.51 -5.84
CA ARG A 35 25.72 4.28 -5.11
C ARG A 35 26.19 2.83 -5.13
N SER A 36 25.29 1.85 -5.16
CA SER A 36 25.68 0.44 -5.21
C SER A 36 24.59 -0.43 -5.84
N ALA A 37 25.01 -1.56 -6.43
CA ALA A 37 24.07 -2.56 -6.96
C ALA A 37 23.13 -3.12 -5.88
N PHE A 38 23.60 -3.21 -4.62
CA PHE A 38 22.79 -3.62 -3.48
C PHE A 38 21.67 -2.63 -3.18
N LEU A 39 21.99 -1.33 -3.08
CA LEU A 39 20.98 -0.29 -2.86
C LEU A 39 20.00 -0.21 -4.04
N SER A 40 20.47 -0.32 -5.28
CA SER A 40 19.61 -0.32 -6.45
C SER A 40 18.56 -1.46 -6.42
N ALA A 41 19.01 -2.69 -6.11
CA ALA A 41 18.12 -3.84 -5.97
C ALA A 41 17.17 -3.68 -4.78
N PHE A 42 17.65 -3.17 -3.64
CA PHE A 42 16.84 -2.92 -2.45
C PHE A 42 15.72 -1.89 -2.72
N PHE A 43 16.06 -0.72 -3.27
CA PHE A 43 15.09 0.32 -3.62
C PHE A 43 14.08 -0.16 -4.68
N THR A 44 14.51 -0.99 -5.64
CA THR A 44 13.60 -1.54 -6.66
C THR A 44 12.63 -2.55 -6.05
N LEU A 45 13.13 -3.50 -5.25
CA LEU A 45 12.31 -4.57 -4.67
C LEU A 45 11.33 -4.03 -3.62
N VAL A 46 11.83 -3.20 -2.71
CA VAL A 46 11.03 -2.56 -1.68
C VAL A 46 10.09 -1.51 -2.30
N GLY A 47 10.58 -0.69 -3.23
CA GLY A 47 9.74 0.30 -3.93
C GLY A 47 8.60 -0.33 -4.75
N THR A 48 8.84 -1.44 -5.45
CA THR A 48 7.76 -2.17 -6.16
C THR A 48 6.77 -2.83 -5.19
N HIS A 49 7.23 -3.28 -4.02
CA HIS A 49 6.37 -3.74 -2.94
C HIS A 49 5.50 -2.61 -2.37
N GLY A 50 6.07 -1.45 -2.04
CA GLY A 50 5.33 -0.26 -1.61
C GLY A 50 4.32 0.23 -2.64
N LEU A 51 4.67 0.19 -3.93
CA LEU A 51 3.73 0.45 -5.04
C LEU A 51 2.57 -0.55 -5.09
N HIS A 52 2.85 -1.84 -4.89
CA HIS A 52 1.80 -2.86 -4.83
C HIS A 52 0.83 -2.62 -3.67
N VAL A 53 1.36 -2.35 -2.47
CA VAL A 53 0.56 -2.11 -1.26
C VAL A 53 -0.27 -0.82 -1.37
N SER A 54 0.29 0.25 -1.93
CA SER A 54 -0.45 1.50 -2.16
C SER A 54 -1.58 1.35 -3.19
N CYS A 55 -1.36 0.63 -4.28
CA CYS A 55 -2.42 0.25 -5.22
C CYS A 55 -3.53 -0.58 -4.54
N GLY A 56 -3.14 -1.57 -3.73
CA GLY A 56 -4.08 -2.39 -2.96
C GLY A 56 -4.89 -1.57 -1.94
N LEU A 57 -4.26 -0.59 -1.29
CA LEU A 57 -4.91 0.30 -0.32
C LEU A 57 -5.94 1.21 -1.00
N ILE A 58 -5.61 1.81 -2.14
CA ILE A 58 -6.55 2.62 -2.94
C ILE A 58 -7.74 1.75 -3.37
N TRP A 59 -7.48 0.52 -3.83
CA TRP A 59 -8.54 -0.41 -4.21
C TRP A 59 -9.44 -0.78 -3.02
N LEU A 60 -8.85 -1.05 -1.85
CA LEU A 60 -9.61 -1.36 -0.63
C LEU A 60 -10.49 -0.18 -0.22
N VAL A 61 -9.96 1.04 -0.18
CA VAL A 61 -10.71 2.25 0.17
C VAL A 61 -11.85 2.49 -0.82
N THR A 62 -11.61 2.35 -2.13
CA THR A 62 -12.68 2.51 -3.15
C THR A 62 -13.77 1.46 -3.00
N LEU A 63 -13.44 0.19 -2.72
CA LEU A 63 -14.43 -0.86 -2.43
C LEU A 63 -15.21 -0.56 -1.14
N MET A 64 -14.57 -0.07 -0.08
CA MET A 64 -15.26 0.32 1.15
C MET A 64 -16.26 1.47 0.89
N VAL A 65 -15.86 2.49 0.14
CA VAL A 65 -16.75 3.60 -0.25
C VAL A 65 -17.90 3.12 -1.14
N GLN A 66 -17.64 2.20 -2.07
CA GLN A 66 -18.68 1.61 -2.93
C GLN A 66 -19.71 0.80 -2.12
N VAL A 67 -19.25 -0.01 -1.16
CA VAL A 67 -20.15 -0.77 -0.28
C VAL A 67 -20.97 0.17 0.62
N TRP A 68 -20.39 1.26 1.09
CA TRP A 68 -21.09 2.22 1.94
C TRP A 68 -22.16 3.03 1.18
N ARG A 69 -21.90 3.43 -0.07
CA ARG A 69 -22.87 4.21 -0.89
C ARG A 69 -23.93 3.35 -1.59
N TYR A 70 -23.58 2.16 -2.07
CA TYR A 70 -24.46 1.34 -2.93
C TYR A 70 -24.89 0.00 -2.30
N GLY A 71 -24.43 -0.32 -1.09
CA GLY A 71 -24.74 -1.58 -0.42
C GLY A 71 -23.99 -2.79 -1.00
N LEU A 72 -24.33 -3.99 -0.52
CA LEU A 72 -23.81 -5.25 -1.06
C LEU A 72 -24.56 -5.65 -2.33
N ILE A 73 -24.14 -5.08 -3.46
CA ILE A 73 -24.56 -5.51 -4.80
C ILE A 73 -23.79 -6.80 -5.17
N GLU A 74 -24.39 -7.69 -5.97
CA GLU A 74 -23.77 -8.94 -6.49
C GLU A 74 -22.33 -8.73 -7.01
N ALA A 75 -22.09 -7.57 -7.64
CA ALA A 75 -20.79 -7.16 -8.15
C ALA A 75 -19.73 -6.88 -7.05
N ASN A 76 -20.11 -6.25 -5.94
CA ASN A 76 -19.23 -6.03 -4.80
C ASN A 76 -18.94 -7.34 -4.05
N ARG A 77 -19.91 -8.25 -4.03
CA ARG A 77 -19.75 -9.58 -3.42
C ARG A 77 -18.71 -10.43 -4.15
N ARG A 78 -18.71 -10.41 -5.49
CA ARG A 78 -17.70 -11.12 -6.32
C ARG A 78 -16.29 -10.57 -6.13
N ARG A 79 -16.13 -9.25 -5.99
CA ARG A 79 -14.80 -8.60 -5.81
C ARG A 79 -14.20 -8.78 -4.42
N LEU A 80 -15.01 -9.19 -3.44
CA LEU A 80 -14.58 -9.47 -2.06
C LEU A 80 -14.30 -10.97 -1.81
N MET A 81 -14.77 -11.86 -2.69
CA MET A 81 -14.68 -13.32 -2.52
C MET A 81 -13.70 -14.00 -3.49
N CYS A 82 -13.13 -13.27 -4.45
CA CYS A 82 -12.03 -13.69 -5.31
C CYS A 82 -10.83 -12.80 -5.04
#